data_AF-A0AAD6ZIV4-F1
#
_entry.id   AF-A0AAD6ZIV4-F1
#
_cell.length_a   1.000
_cell.length_b   1.000
_cell.length_c   1.000
_cell.angle_alpha   90.00
_cell.angle_beta   90.00
_cell.angle_gamma   90.00
#
_symmetry.space_group_name_H-M   'P 1'
#
loop_
_entity.id
_entity.type
_entity.pdbx_description
1 polymer ?
#
loop_
_entity_poly.entity_id
_entity_poly.type
_entity_poly.pdbx_seq_one_letter_code
_entity_poly.pdbx_strand_id
1 'polypeptide(L)'
;MFGDATIEFAIDFLDLLSSCRLVKFHVGTIVPATKLTTRRFYAALSTHLNHFALDILYVGLAESDYSEMEMPPALASYFIIGHILAALFCFGNLTEITLARPLDLISTTAPSQICMSLYGLRLLSKYCLELTFLHITFDTSTVPPFDQSDNIISQSSLANLDVALSPITDPFLVAQFMARFFPNLTKIYTFDESRWNAGGFFSTNYLDDKEIAEHPTEYALFTRKEVEGMLPNSKGAPK
;
A
#
# COMPACT_ATOMS: atom_id res chain seq x y z
N MET A 1 16.59 -14.40 -10.73
CA MET A 1 16.39 -15.76 -10.18
C MET A 1 16.34 -15.80 -8.66
N PHE A 2 16.75 -14.76 -7.93
CA PHE A 2 16.77 -14.78 -6.46
C PHE A 2 15.40 -14.58 -5.78
N GLY A 3 14.44 -13.90 -6.42
CA GLY A 3 13.12 -13.61 -5.84
C GLY A 3 12.35 -14.86 -5.40
N ASP A 4 12.18 -15.82 -6.31
CA ASP A 4 11.49 -17.07 -5.99
C ASP A 4 12.19 -17.84 -4.87
N ALA A 5 13.53 -17.94 -4.91
CA ALA A 5 14.29 -18.67 -3.89
C ALA A 5 14.08 -18.06 -2.49
N THR A 6 14.09 -16.74 -2.36
CA THR A 6 13.83 -16.07 -1.07
C THR A 6 12.40 -16.30 -0.59
N ILE A 7 11.41 -16.20 -1.48
CA ILE A 7 10.01 -16.43 -1.10
C ILE A 7 9.76 -17.90 -0.76
N GLU A 8 10.33 -18.86 -1.50
CA GLU A 8 10.23 -20.29 -1.18
C GLU A 8 10.89 -20.60 0.17
N PHE A 9 12.05 -20.01 0.46
CA PHE A 9 12.66 -20.10 1.80
C PHE A 9 11.72 -19.55 2.88
N ALA A 10 11.07 -18.41 2.62
CA ALA A 10 10.10 -17.84 3.56
C ALA A 10 8.89 -18.76 3.75
N ILE A 11 8.40 -19.44 2.70
CA ILE A 11 7.34 -20.47 2.79
C ILE A 11 7.77 -21.59 3.73
N ASP A 12 8.94 -22.19 3.48
CA ASP A 12 9.47 -23.28 4.30
C ASP A 12 9.66 -22.84 5.77
N PHE A 13 10.06 -21.59 5.98
CA PHE A 13 10.22 -21.02 7.31
C PHE A 13 8.88 -20.82 8.03
N LEU A 14 7.82 -20.42 7.32
CA LEU A 14 6.48 -20.27 7.91
C LEU A 14 5.94 -21.59 8.47
N ASP A 15 6.22 -22.72 7.81
CA ASP A 15 5.82 -24.05 8.28
C ASP A 15 6.44 -24.35 9.66
N LEU A 16 7.71 -23.98 9.84
CA LEU A 16 8.45 -24.16 11.10
C LEU A 16 7.94 -23.23 12.21
N LEU A 17 7.42 -22.06 11.85
CA LEU A 17 6.89 -21.06 12.78
C LEU A 17 5.45 -21.29 13.20
N SER A 18 4.80 -22.37 12.76
CA SER A 18 3.36 -22.59 12.97
C SER A 18 2.88 -22.62 14.43
N SER A 19 3.80 -22.88 15.38
CA SER A 19 3.52 -22.83 16.82
C SER A 19 4.02 -21.55 17.50
N CYS A 20 4.74 -20.70 16.78
CA CYS A 20 5.36 -19.50 17.33
C CYS A 20 4.40 -18.31 17.32
N ARG A 21 4.47 -17.48 18.36
CA ARG A 21 3.83 -16.16 18.37
C ARG A 21 4.71 -15.17 17.61
N LEU A 22 4.49 -15.06 16.32
CA LEU A 22 5.21 -14.13 15.46
C LEU A 22 4.51 -12.76 15.45
N VAL A 23 5.20 -11.73 15.93
CA VAL A 23 4.67 -10.36 15.96
C VAL A 23 4.99 -9.60 14.67
N LYS A 24 6.19 -9.82 14.12
CA LYS A 24 6.65 -9.14 12.91
C LYS A 24 7.19 -10.16 11.94
N PHE A 25 6.84 -10.02 10.66
CA PHE A 25 7.36 -10.88 9.61
C PHE A 25 7.81 -10.07 8.41
N HIS A 26 9.10 -10.15 8.11
CA HIS A 26 9.75 -9.33 7.09
C HIS A 26 10.42 -10.25 6.08
N VAL A 27 10.06 -10.08 4.81
CA VAL A 27 10.65 -10.79 3.69
C VAL A 27 11.16 -9.77 2.67
N GLY A 28 12.47 -9.59 2.67
CA GLY A 28 13.19 -8.72 1.75
C GLY A 28 13.61 -9.46 0.48
N THR A 29 13.24 -8.97 -0.71
CA THR A 29 13.64 -9.54 -2.00
C THR A 29 14.14 -8.46 -2.94
N ILE A 30 15.35 -8.62 -3.50
CA ILE A 30 15.90 -7.69 -4.51
C ILE A 30 15.18 -7.83 -5.86
N VAL A 31 14.74 -9.05 -6.17
CA VAL A 31 14.05 -9.38 -7.41
C VAL A 31 12.64 -9.84 -7.05
N PRO A 32 11.58 -9.36 -7.73
CA PRO A 32 10.24 -9.87 -7.51
C PRO A 32 10.18 -11.38 -7.80
N ALA A 33 9.39 -12.09 -7.01
CA ALA A 33 9.11 -13.50 -7.25
C ALA A 33 8.20 -13.70 -8.47
N THR A 34 7.78 -14.93 -8.73
CA THR A 34 6.72 -15.24 -9.68
C THR A 34 5.36 -15.11 -9.00
N LYS A 35 4.33 -14.94 -9.84
CA LYS A 35 2.92 -14.97 -9.42
C LYS A 35 2.57 -16.26 -8.67
N LEU A 36 3.08 -17.40 -9.12
CA LEU A 36 2.80 -18.69 -8.50
C LEU A 36 3.40 -18.77 -7.10
N THR A 37 4.69 -18.46 -6.96
CA THR A 37 5.39 -18.49 -5.67
C THR A 37 4.83 -17.48 -4.69
N THR A 38 4.47 -16.28 -5.14
CA THR A 38 3.81 -15.27 -4.30
C THR A 38 2.44 -15.77 -3.81
N ARG A 39 1.63 -16.41 -4.67
CA ARG A 39 0.35 -16.99 -4.25
C ARG A 39 0.55 -18.08 -3.21
N ARG A 40 1.54 -18.95 -3.38
CA ARG A 40 1.89 -19.99 -2.39
C ARG A 40 2.30 -19.38 -1.05
N PHE A 41 3.08 -18.30 -1.09
CA PHE A 41 3.49 -17.56 0.09
C PHE A 41 2.32 -17.00 0.90
N TYR A 42 1.39 -16.28 0.28
CA TYR A 42 0.23 -15.77 1.01
C TYR A 42 -0.69 -16.88 1.50
N ALA A 43 -0.82 -17.99 0.76
CA ALA A 43 -1.53 -19.17 1.25
C ALA A 43 -0.84 -19.75 2.50
N ALA A 44 0.49 -19.87 2.49
CA ALA A 44 1.27 -20.33 3.63
C ALA A 44 1.13 -19.40 4.84
N LEU A 45 1.20 -18.07 4.65
CA LEU A 45 0.94 -17.08 5.71
C LEU A 45 -0.41 -17.34 6.39
N SER A 46 -1.48 -17.43 5.60
CA SER A 46 -2.83 -17.65 6.12
C SER A 46 -3.04 -19.03 6.76
N THR A 47 -2.23 -20.02 6.40
CA THR A 47 -2.38 -21.39 6.93
C THR A 47 -1.55 -21.62 8.19
N HIS A 48 -0.34 -21.07 8.24
CA HIS A 48 0.65 -21.44 9.25
C HIS A 48 0.80 -20.40 10.36
N LEU A 49 0.55 -19.11 10.11
CA LEU A 49 0.73 -18.11 11.16
C LEU A 49 -0.48 -18.02 12.10
N ASN A 50 -0.20 -17.74 13.37
CA ASN A 50 -1.24 -17.34 14.32
C ASN A 50 -1.75 -15.95 13.95
N HIS A 51 -2.99 -15.89 13.44
CA HIS A 51 -3.57 -14.65 12.89
C HIS A 51 -3.77 -13.53 13.91
N PHE A 52 -3.77 -13.85 15.21
CA PHE A 52 -3.89 -12.88 16.30
C PHE A 52 -2.53 -12.39 16.80
N ALA A 53 -1.43 -13.00 16.39
CA ALA A 53 -0.11 -12.62 16.85
C ALA A 53 0.56 -11.58 15.95
N LEU A 54 0.32 -11.67 14.64
CA LEU A 54 1.01 -10.88 13.63
C LEU A 54 0.47 -9.45 13.62
N ASP A 55 1.39 -8.51 13.83
CA ASP A 55 1.15 -7.07 13.94
C ASP A 55 1.70 -6.32 12.72
N ILE A 56 2.89 -6.74 12.24
CA ILE A 56 3.59 -6.11 11.11
C ILE A 56 3.92 -7.16 10.05
N LEU A 57 3.48 -6.91 8.82
CA LEU A 57 3.85 -7.68 7.64
C LEU A 57 4.57 -6.80 6.62
N TYR A 58 5.82 -7.16 6.35
CA TYR A 58 6.65 -6.53 5.34
C TYR A 58 7.04 -7.54 4.26
N VAL A 59 6.68 -7.25 3.01
CA VAL A 59 7.07 -8.06 1.84
C VAL A 59 7.48 -7.09 0.75
N GLY A 60 8.77 -7.03 0.43
CA GLY A 60 9.27 -5.98 -0.46
C GLY A 60 10.78 -5.96 -0.61
N LEU A 61 11.34 -4.88 -1.14
CA LEU A 61 12.79 -4.67 -1.21
C LEU A 61 13.37 -4.40 0.19
N ALA A 62 14.56 -4.90 0.51
CA ALA A 62 15.19 -4.56 1.79
C ALA A 62 15.61 -3.08 1.80
N GLU A 63 15.24 -2.31 2.83
CA GLU A 63 15.47 -0.86 2.87
C GLU A 63 16.95 -0.43 2.94
N SER A 64 17.85 -1.34 3.33
CA SER A 64 19.25 -1.02 3.59
C SER A 64 20.14 -0.86 2.36
N ASP A 65 19.67 -1.25 1.18
CA ASP A 65 20.56 -1.48 0.02
C ASP A 65 20.42 -0.42 -1.09
N TYR A 66 19.76 0.71 -0.80
CA TYR A 66 19.36 1.69 -1.82
C TYR A 66 20.44 2.66 -2.29
N SER A 67 21.57 2.82 -1.60
CA SER A 67 22.50 3.90 -1.94
C SER A 67 23.40 3.61 -3.15
N GLU A 68 23.54 2.36 -3.63
CA GLU A 68 24.64 2.03 -4.56
C GLU A 68 24.31 1.06 -5.73
N MET A 69 23.09 0.53 -5.85
CA MET A 69 22.81 -0.52 -6.85
C MET A 69 22.05 -0.02 -8.09
N GLU A 70 22.72 0.05 -9.24
CA GLU A 70 22.06 0.17 -10.56
C GLU A 70 21.24 -1.11 -10.82
N MET A 71 19.91 -1.02 -10.71
CA MET A 71 19.02 -2.17 -10.87
C MET A 71 18.71 -2.44 -12.35
N PRO A 72 18.85 -3.69 -12.84
CA PRO A 72 18.43 -4.05 -14.18
C PRO A 72 16.90 -3.99 -14.32
N PRO A 73 16.36 -3.60 -15.48
CA PRO A 73 14.92 -3.53 -15.70
C PRO A 73 14.32 -4.94 -15.68
N ALA A 74 13.61 -5.30 -14.61
CA ALA A 74 13.06 -6.64 -14.43
C ALA A 74 11.53 -6.63 -14.36
N LEU A 75 10.94 -7.09 -15.46
CA LEU A 75 9.56 -7.54 -15.62
C LEU A 75 9.08 -8.48 -14.50
N ALA A 76 7.93 -8.18 -13.89
CA ALA A 76 6.88 -9.18 -13.62
C ALA A 76 5.56 -8.53 -13.19
N SER A 77 4.51 -8.86 -13.94
CA SER A 77 3.13 -8.46 -13.74
C SER A 77 2.48 -9.06 -12.50
N TYR A 78 2.04 -8.23 -11.55
CA TYR A 78 1.21 -8.72 -10.45
C TYR A 78 -0.17 -8.06 -10.41
N PHE A 79 -1.04 -8.54 -11.29
CA PHE A 79 -2.48 -8.51 -11.04
C PHE A 79 -2.81 -9.64 -10.06
N ILE A 80 -2.53 -9.43 -8.76
CA ILE A 80 -2.89 -10.38 -7.69
C ILE A 80 -3.34 -9.62 -6.44
N ILE A 81 -4.46 -8.91 -6.51
CA ILE A 81 -4.94 -8.19 -5.32
C ILE A 81 -6.20 -8.81 -4.71
N GLY A 82 -7.05 -9.51 -5.47
CA GLY A 82 -8.18 -10.21 -4.85
C GLY A 82 -7.76 -11.35 -3.91
N HIS A 83 -6.95 -12.28 -4.43
CA HIS A 83 -6.60 -13.51 -3.71
C HIS A 83 -5.52 -13.31 -2.63
N ILE A 84 -4.59 -12.38 -2.83
CA ILE A 84 -3.56 -12.06 -1.83
C ILE A 84 -4.20 -11.38 -0.64
N LEU A 85 -5.05 -10.37 -0.87
CA LEU A 85 -5.71 -9.68 0.23
C LEU A 85 -6.66 -10.59 1.00
N ALA A 86 -7.35 -11.50 0.31
CA ALA A 86 -8.20 -12.48 0.98
C ALA A 86 -7.44 -13.32 2.01
N ALA A 87 -6.18 -13.65 1.74
CA ALA A 87 -5.32 -14.36 2.69
C ALA A 87 -4.92 -13.48 3.89
N LEU A 88 -4.93 -12.15 3.74
CA LEU A 88 -4.64 -11.21 4.82
C LEU A 88 -5.85 -10.92 5.72
N PHE A 89 -7.07 -11.21 5.26
CA PHE A 89 -8.30 -10.90 6.00
C PHE A 89 -8.47 -11.68 7.31
N CYS A 90 -7.71 -12.75 7.52
CA CYS A 90 -7.73 -13.48 8.78
C CYS A 90 -6.90 -12.78 9.88
N PHE A 91 -5.99 -11.87 9.53
CA PHE A 91 -5.11 -11.18 10.48
C PHE A 91 -5.78 -9.94 11.07
N GLY A 92 -6.59 -10.14 12.11
CA GLY A 92 -7.35 -9.07 12.76
C GLY A 92 -6.48 -8.02 13.48
N ASN A 93 -5.28 -8.39 13.92
CA ASN A 93 -4.38 -7.54 14.69
C ASN A 93 -3.30 -6.85 13.85
N LEU A 94 -3.39 -6.94 12.52
CA LEU A 94 -2.40 -6.39 11.61
C LEU A 94 -2.50 -4.85 11.62
N THR A 95 -1.51 -4.18 12.20
CA THR A 95 -1.45 -2.72 12.28
C THR A 95 -0.64 -2.09 11.15
N GLU A 96 0.29 -2.84 10.57
CA GLU A 96 1.18 -2.36 9.51
C GLU A 96 1.30 -3.38 8.38
N ILE A 97 1.06 -2.90 7.15
CA ILE A 97 1.27 -3.66 5.94
C ILE A 97 2.14 -2.84 5.00
N THR A 98 3.29 -3.41 4.65
CA THR A 98 4.16 -2.85 3.62
C THR A 98 4.37 -3.89 2.52
N LEU A 99 3.74 -3.64 1.37
CA LEU A 99 3.90 -4.43 0.16
C LEU A 99 4.69 -3.59 -0.85
N ALA A 100 6.00 -3.49 -0.61
CA ALA A 100 6.85 -2.58 -1.37
C ALA A 100 7.13 -3.11 -2.78
N ARG A 101 7.18 -2.18 -3.74
CA ARG A 101 7.51 -2.45 -5.13
C ARG A 101 9.03 -2.68 -5.28
N PRO A 102 9.48 -3.47 -6.26
CA PRO A 102 10.79 -3.31 -6.86
C PRO A 102 10.96 -1.88 -7.45
N LEU A 103 11.99 -1.14 -7.05
CA LEU A 103 12.36 0.16 -7.61
C LEU A 103 12.77 0.00 -9.09
N ASP A 104 11.82 -0.07 -10.02
CA ASP A 104 12.13 0.28 -11.41
C ASP A 104 12.11 1.81 -11.50
N LEU A 105 13.23 2.41 -11.14
CA LEU A 105 13.55 3.75 -11.58
C LEU A 105 13.73 3.70 -13.11
N ILE A 106 12.89 4.46 -13.82
CA ILE A 106 13.18 5.06 -15.15
C ILE A 106 12.76 4.28 -16.43
N SER A 107 12.34 3.01 -16.39
CA SER A 107 11.88 2.37 -17.65
C SER A 107 10.44 2.73 -18.03
N THR A 108 10.28 3.68 -18.95
CA THR A 108 9.00 4.18 -19.49
C THR A 108 8.23 3.18 -20.35
N THR A 109 8.79 1.99 -20.60
CA THR A 109 8.14 0.90 -21.34
C THR A 109 7.61 -0.14 -20.36
N ALA A 110 6.48 0.16 -19.74
CA ALA A 110 5.96 -0.47 -18.53
C ALA A 110 5.60 -1.97 -18.66
N PRO A 111 6.15 -2.85 -17.82
CA PRO A 111 5.46 -4.05 -17.41
C PRO A 111 4.64 -3.79 -16.14
N SER A 112 3.34 -4.11 -16.16
CA SER A 112 2.79 -4.96 -15.11
C SER A 112 2.92 -4.56 -13.62
N GLN A 113 2.65 -3.34 -13.16
CA GLN A 113 2.84 -3.06 -11.72
C GLN A 113 1.96 -3.94 -10.81
N ILE A 114 2.50 -4.36 -9.66
CA ILE A 114 1.67 -4.83 -8.53
C ILE A 114 0.87 -3.62 -8.06
N CYS A 115 -0.43 -3.63 -8.29
CA CYS A 115 -1.27 -2.47 -7.98
C CYS A 115 -2.60 -2.90 -7.38
N MET A 116 -2.84 -2.56 -6.13
CA MET A 116 -4.13 -2.79 -5.48
C MET A 116 -5.22 -1.95 -6.12
N SER A 117 -6.36 -2.53 -6.47
CA SER A 117 -7.50 -1.69 -6.86
C SER A 117 -8.04 -0.98 -5.64
N LEU A 118 -8.64 0.21 -5.81
CA LEU A 118 -9.33 0.90 -4.71
C LEU A 118 -10.42 0.03 -4.06
N TYR A 119 -11.05 -0.87 -4.84
CA TYR A 119 -11.95 -1.89 -4.29
C TYR A 119 -11.25 -2.88 -3.35
N GLY A 120 -10.04 -3.33 -3.71
CA GLY A 120 -9.21 -4.17 -2.84
C GLY A 120 -8.84 -3.45 -1.54
N LEU A 121 -8.47 -2.17 -1.64
CA LEU A 121 -8.18 -1.32 -0.48
C LEU A 121 -9.40 -1.21 0.46
N ARG A 122 -10.60 -1.04 -0.11
CA ARG A 122 -11.86 -1.06 0.65
C ARG A 122 -12.11 -2.39 1.35
N LEU A 123 -11.82 -3.52 0.69
CA LEU A 123 -11.98 -4.83 1.32
C LEU A 123 -10.97 -5.00 2.47
N LEU A 124 -9.71 -4.64 2.26
CA LEU A 124 -8.69 -4.68 3.30
C LEU A 124 -9.13 -3.90 4.54
N SER A 125 -9.67 -2.70 4.33
CA SER A 125 -10.15 -1.86 5.43
C SER A 125 -11.29 -2.51 6.23
N LYS A 126 -12.13 -3.32 5.59
CA LYS A 126 -13.22 -4.03 6.24
C LYS A 126 -12.76 -5.16 7.16
N TYR A 127 -11.63 -5.79 6.86
CA TYR A 127 -11.16 -6.99 7.58
C TYR A 127 -9.96 -6.72 8.50
N CYS A 128 -9.11 -5.75 8.18
CA CYS A 128 -7.95 -5.35 8.99
C CYS A 128 -8.29 -4.09 9.80
N LEU A 129 -9.06 -4.26 10.87
CA LEU A 129 -9.64 -3.14 11.63
C LEU A 129 -8.59 -2.33 12.42
N GLU A 130 -7.48 -2.96 12.80
CA GLU A 130 -6.37 -2.32 13.53
C GLU A 130 -5.33 -1.69 12.60
N LEU A 131 -5.51 -1.78 11.27
CA LEU A 131 -4.53 -1.30 10.30
C LEU A 131 -4.34 0.23 10.44
N THR A 132 -3.16 0.66 10.87
CA THR A 132 -2.80 2.08 11.06
C THR A 132 -1.88 2.61 9.97
N PHE A 133 -1.09 1.74 9.36
CA PHE A 133 -0.13 2.07 8.31
C PHE A 133 -0.26 1.10 7.14
N LEU A 134 -0.39 1.65 5.95
CA LEU A 134 -0.42 0.88 4.72
C LEU A 134 0.51 1.50 3.69
N HIS A 135 1.52 0.76 3.28
CA HIS A 135 2.39 1.11 2.17
C HIS A 135 2.16 0.14 1.03
N ILE A 136 1.47 0.62 -0.01
CA ILE A 136 1.14 -0.18 -1.19
C ILE A 136 0.92 0.70 -2.42
N THR A 137 1.36 0.21 -3.58
CA THR A 137 0.96 0.80 -4.87
C THR A 137 -0.47 0.36 -5.20
N PHE A 138 -1.32 1.29 -5.64
CA PHE A 138 -2.67 1.03 -6.10
C PHE A 138 -2.94 1.57 -7.51
N ASP A 139 -3.84 0.89 -8.20
CA ASP A 139 -4.33 1.28 -9.51
C ASP A 139 -5.54 2.20 -9.33
N THR A 140 -5.37 3.47 -9.70
CA THR A 140 -6.47 4.46 -9.66
C THR A 140 -7.21 4.57 -10.99
N SER A 141 -6.82 3.81 -12.03
CA SER A 141 -7.47 3.86 -13.34
C SER A 141 -8.96 3.50 -13.27
N THR A 142 -9.36 2.77 -12.21
CA THR A 142 -10.75 2.40 -11.94
C THR A 142 -11.16 2.79 -10.53
N VAL A 143 -11.67 4.01 -10.37
CA VAL A 143 -12.37 4.41 -9.14
C VAL A 143 -13.77 3.80 -9.19
N PRO A 144 -14.12 2.88 -8.26
CA PRO A 144 -15.45 2.29 -8.25
C PRO A 144 -16.50 3.38 -8.02
N PRO A 145 -17.67 3.30 -8.68
CA PRO A 145 -18.72 4.29 -8.51
C PRO A 145 -19.15 4.34 -7.04
N PHE A 146 -19.35 5.57 -6.54
CA PHE A 146 -19.86 5.82 -5.20
C PHE A 146 -21.35 5.46 -5.14
N ASP A 147 -21.68 4.20 -4.87
CA ASP A 147 -23.07 3.87 -4.54
C ASP A 147 -23.45 4.52 -3.20
N GLN A 148 -24.64 5.11 -3.14
CA GLN A 148 -25.20 5.74 -1.94
C GLN A 148 -25.60 4.70 -0.88
N SER A 149 -25.71 3.42 -1.27
CA SER A 149 -26.03 2.32 -0.37
C SER A 149 -24.86 1.87 0.53
N ASP A 150 -23.62 2.21 0.16
CA ASP A 150 -22.39 1.89 0.91
C ASP A 150 -22.18 2.87 2.10
N ASN A 151 -23.14 2.89 3.03
CA ASN A 151 -23.17 3.77 4.21
C ASN A 151 -22.33 3.27 5.41
N ILE A 152 -21.45 2.30 5.21
CA ILE A 152 -20.66 1.75 6.31
C ILE A 152 -19.20 2.15 6.11
N ILE A 153 -18.81 3.21 6.83
CA ILE A 153 -17.41 3.45 7.19
C ILE A 153 -16.93 2.19 7.91
N SER A 154 -16.08 1.39 7.26
CA SER A 154 -15.66 0.09 7.79
C SER A 154 -14.34 0.14 8.56
N GLN A 155 -13.58 1.25 8.48
CA GLN A 155 -12.25 1.30 9.05
C GLN A 155 -11.90 2.70 9.57
N SER A 156 -11.60 2.78 10.85
CA SER A 156 -11.27 4.02 11.55
C SER A 156 -9.82 4.08 11.99
N SER A 157 -9.00 3.07 11.74
CA SER A 157 -7.65 3.03 12.35
C SER A 157 -6.56 3.51 11.39
N LEU A 158 -6.81 3.49 10.07
CA LEU A 158 -5.79 3.84 9.08
C LEU A 158 -5.49 5.32 9.16
N ALA A 159 -4.29 5.63 9.63
CA ALA A 159 -3.81 6.98 9.84
C ALA A 159 -2.79 7.40 8.77
N ASN A 160 -2.06 6.43 8.21
CA ASN A 160 -0.96 6.63 7.29
C ASN A 160 -1.16 5.76 6.05
N LEU A 161 -1.14 6.37 4.87
CA LEU A 161 -1.21 5.67 3.59
C LEU A 161 -0.05 6.12 2.70
N ASP A 162 0.88 5.22 2.40
CA ASP A 162 1.87 5.45 1.36
C ASP A 162 1.39 4.83 0.05
N VAL A 163 1.08 5.72 -0.91
CA VAL A 163 0.59 5.38 -2.25
C VAL A 163 1.73 5.01 -3.19
N ALA A 164 2.99 5.13 -2.76
CA ALA A 164 4.19 4.85 -3.53
C ALA A 164 4.14 5.50 -4.93
N LEU A 165 4.33 4.69 -5.97
CA LEU A 165 4.38 5.08 -7.37
C LEU A 165 3.03 4.91 -8.10
N SER A 166 1.91 4.90 -7.36
CA SER A 166 0.57 4.72 -7.94
C SER A 166 0.32 5.67 -9.11
N PRO A 167 -0.13 5.19 -10.28
CA PRO A 167 -0.58 6.07 -11.33
C PRO A 167 -1.88 6.72 -10.87
N ILE A 168 -1.88 8.04 -10.66
CA ILE A 168 -3.05 8.81 -10.22
C ILE A 168 -3.66 9.51 -11.42
N THR A 169 -4.77 8.96 -11.93
CA THR A 169 -5.41 9.50 -13.13
C THR A 169 -6.28 10.72 -12.80
N ASP A 170 -7.02 10.64 -11.70
CA ASP A 170 -7.87 11.72 -11.19
C ASP A 170 -7.62 11.89 -9.68
N PRO A 171 -6.76 12.86 -9.29
CA PRO A 171 -6.42 13.10 -7.89
C PRO A 171 -7.65 13.40 -7.01
N PHE A 172 -8.68 14.03 -7.58
CA PHE A 172 -9.85 14.46 -6.83
C PHE A 172 -10.77 13.27 -6.51
N LEU A 173 -11.01 12.39 -7.49
CA LEU A 173 -11.79 11.17 -7.24
C LEU A 173 -11.09 10.25 -6.23
N VAL A 174 -9.77 10.15 -6.29
CA VAL A 174 -8.97 9.41 -5.31
C VAL A 174 -9.07 10.05 -3.93
N ALA A 175 -8.90 11.36 -3.81
CA ALA A 175 -9.06 12.10 -2.56
C ALA A 175 -10.46 11.91 -1.95
N GLN A 176 -11.52 12.02 -2.77
CA GLN A 176 -12.90 11.79 -2.34
C GLN A 176 -13.10 10.34 -1.87
N PHE A 177 -12.52 9.37 -2.57
CA PHE A 177 -12.54 7.96 -2.16
C PHE A 177 -11.87 7.79 -0.80
N MET A 178 -10.66 8.32 -0.63
CA MET A 178 -9.90 8.18 0.62
C MET A 178 -10.63 8.84 1.80
N ALA A 179 -11.10 10.08 1.63
CA ALA A 179 -11.82 10.80 2.68
C ALA A 179 -13.11 10.08 3.13
N ARG A 180 -13.80 9.40 2.20
CA ARG A 180 -15.04 8.67 2.50
C ARG A 180 -14.79 7.37 3.26
N PHE A 181 -13.79 6.59 2.87
CA PHE A 181 -13.56 5.25 3.43
C PHE A 181 -12.57 5.21 4.59
N PHE A 182 -11.73 6.24 4.72
CA PHE A 182 -10.66 6.33 5.72
C PHE A 182 -10.73 7.69 6.44
N PRO A 183 -11.76 7.91 7.29
CA PRO A 183 -11.96 9.21 7.93
C PRO A 183 -10.80 9.61 8.85
N ASN A 184 -10.04 8.65 9.40
CA ASN A 184 -8.92 8.94 10.28
C ASN A 184 -7.57 9.03 9.55
N LEU A 185 -7.58 9.01 8.21
CA LEU A 185 -6.38 9.18 7.41
C LEU A 185 -5.82 10.59 7.63
N THR A 186 -4.63 10.66 8.23
CA THR A 186 -3.95 11.91 8.58
C THR A 186 -2.82 12.27 7.64
N LYS A 187 -2.17 11.25 7.06
CA LYS A 187 -0.99 11.39 6.23
C LYS A 187 -1.10 10.51 4.98
N ILE A 188 -0.89 11.11 3.81
CA ILE A 188 -0.71 10.40 2.54
C ILE A 188 0.71 10.66 2.05
N TYR A 189 1.49 9.60 1.87
CA TYR A 189 2.84 9.63 1.30
C TYR A 189 2.80 9.21 -0.17
N THR A 190 3.71 9.75 -0.97
CA THR A 190 3.87 9.41 -2.38
C THR A 190 5.31 9.63 -2.80
N PHE A 191 5.82 8.79 -3.70
CA PHE A 191 7.12 9.03 -4.31
C PHE A 191 6.96 10.09 -5.40
N ASP A 192 7.59 11.26 -5.23
CA ASP A 192 7.56 12.44 -6.10
C ASP A 192 6.27 13.30 -6.03
N GLU A 193 6.41 14.50 -5.42
CA GLU A 193 5.36 15.51 -5.27
C GLU A 193 4.71 15.93 -6.59
N SER A 194 5.47 15.92 -7.70
CA SER A 194 5.01 16.41 -8.98
C SER A 194 3.81 15.64 -9.54
N ARG A 195 3.60 14.40 -9.07
CA ARG A 195 2.52 13.50 -9.52
C ARG A 195 1.13 13.92 -9.06
N TRP A 196 1.02 14.55 -7.90
CA TRP A 196 -0.24 15.12 -7.41
C TRP A 196 -0.45 16.56 -7.88
N ASN A 197 0.62 17.23 -8.32
CA ASN A 197 0.63 18.65 -8.64
C ASN A 197 0.16 18.97 -10.07
N ALA A 198 -0.26 17.97 -10.87
CA ALA A 198 -0.70 18.14 -12.25
C ALA A 198 -1.99 18.99 -12.44
N GLY A 199 -2.55 19.57 -11.37
CA GLY A 199 -3.74 20.42 -11.40
C GLY A 199 -3.70 21.68 -10.52
N GLY A 200 -2.53 22.10 -10.02
CA GLY A 200 -2.41 23.28 -9.16
C GLY A 200 -2.71 23.03 -7.67
N PHE A 201 -2.56 21.79 -7.21
CA PHE A 201 -2.60 21.43 -5.79
C PHE A 201 -1.25 21.74 -5.16
N PHE A 202 -1.25 22.39 -3.99
CA PHE A 202 -0.05 22.64 -3.21
C PHE A 202 -0.21 21.90 -1.88
N SER A 203 0.75 21.03 -1.52
CA SER A 203 0.95 20.67 -0.12
C SER A 203 1.46 21.91 0.62
N THR A 204 0.83 22.26 1.73
CA THR A 204 1.16 23.49 2.48
C THR A 204 1.81 23.23 3.82
N ASN A 205 2.06 21.97 4.21
CA ASN A 205 2.66 21.69 5.51
C ASN A 205 3.86 20.76 5.38
N TYR A 206 5.02 21.41 5.50
CA TYR A 206 6.31 20.80 5.76
C TYR A 206 6.24 19.89 7.00
N LEU A 207 6.89 18.76 6.83
CA LEU A 207 7.14 17.65 7.75
C LEU A 207 7.70 18.10 9.13
N ASP A 208 7.57 17.23 10.14
CA ASP A 208 8.23 17.36 11.46
C ASP A 208 9.74 17.06 11.31
N ASP A 209 10.60 17.89 11.90
CA ASP A 209 12.01 18.09 11.55
C ASP A 209 12.96 16.88 11.75
N LYS A 210 12.48 15.75 12.29
CA LYS A 210 13.32 14.60 12.64
C LYS A 210 13.35 13.44 11.65
N GLU A 211 12.29 13.19 10.89
CA GLU A 211 12.28 12.12 9.86
C GLU A 211 12.80 12.61 8.49
N ILE A 212 12.83 13.92 8.25
CA ILE A 212 13.30 14.54 6.99
C ILE A 212 14.83 14.56 6.88
N ALA A 213 15.54 14.65 8.01
CA ALA A 213 16.99 14.85 8.01
C ALA A 213 17.74 13.70 7.31
N GLU A 214 17.12 12.53 7.19
CA GLU A 214 17.69 11.37 6.53
C GLU A 214 17.32 11.28 5.03
N HIS A 215 16.13 11.75 4.60
CA HIS A 215 15.67 11.63 3.20
C HIS A 215 14.79 12.82 2.68
N PRO A 216 15.37 14.02 2.46
CA PRO A 216 14.63 15.28 2.30
C PRO A 216 13.93 15.57 0.95
N THR A 217 14.02 14.72 -0.07
CA THR A 217 13.59 15.08 -1.46
C THR A 217 12.60 14.14 -2.14
N GLU A 218 12.11 13.08 -1.49
CA GLU A 218 11.41 12.01 -2.22
C GLU A 218 9.91 11.87 -1.92
N TYR A 219 9.39 12.50 -0.86
CA TYR A 219 8.02 12.26 -0.40
C TYR A 219 7.17 13.53 -0.30
N ALA A 220 5.99 13.51 -0.94
CA ALA A 220 4.93 14.48 -0.68
C ALA A 220 4.08 14.03 0.51
N LEU A 221 3.73 14.97 1.39
CA LEU A 221 2.79 14.73 2.49
C LEU A 221 1.51 15.54 2.26
N PHE A 222 0.35 14.87 2.29
CA PHE A 222 -0.95 15.53 2.35
C PHE A 222 -1.62 15.28 3.69
N THR A 223 -2.12 16.35 4.31
CA THR A 223 -2.93 16.29 5.53
C THR A 223 -4.41 16.15 5.19
N ARG A 224 -5.19 15.57 6.11
CA ARG A 224 -6.65 15.46 5.98
C ARG A 224 -7.32 16.80 5.63
N LYS A 225 -6.87 17.89 6.25
CA LYS A 225 -7.43 19.23 6.03
C LYS A 225 -7.26 19.69 4.58
N GLU A 226 -6.13 19.34 3.96
CA GLU A 226 -5.87 19.62 2.55
C GLU A 226 -6.79 18.76 1.67
N VAL A 227 -6.93 17.47 1.98
CA VAL A 227 -7.84 16.55 1.26
C VAL A 227 -9.31 17.00 1.36
N GLU A 228 -9.77 17.44 2.54
CA GLU A 228 -11.14 17.95 2.73
C GLU A 228 -11.37 19.28 2.00
N GLY A 229 -10.35 20.14 1.94
CA GLY A 229 -10.38 21.37 1.15
C GLY A 229 -10.45 21.14 -0.37
N MET A 230 -10.09 19.94 -0.84
CA MET A 230 -10.20 19.55 -2.24
C MET A 230 -11.63 19.15 -2.64
N LEU A 231 -12.53 18.84 -1.70
CA LEU A 231 -13.90 18.46 -2.02
C LEU A 231 -14.69 19.66 -2.58
N PRO A 232 -15.55 19.45 -3.59
CA PRO A 232 -16.30 20.55 -4.19
C PRO A 232 -17.29 21.04 -3.12
N ASN A 233 -17.35 22.35 -2.90
CA ASN A 233 -18.33 22.95 -1.98
C ASN A 233 -19.74 22.51 -2.39
N SER A 234 -20.31 21.52 -1.70
CA SER A 234 -21.63 20.96 -1.99
C SER A 234 -22.78 21.94 -1.70
N LYS A 235 -22.46 23.19 -1.33
CA LYS A 235 -23.42 24.26 -1.04
C LYS A 235 -24.02 24.96 -2.28
N GLY A 236 -23.81 24.42 -3.48
CA GLY A 236 -24.19 25.07 -4.74
C GLY A 236 -25.22 24.37 -5.61
N ALA A 237 -25.91 23.31 -5.16
CA ALA A 237 -26.98 22.71 -5.96
C ALA A 237 -28.24 23.59 -5.90
N PRO A 238 -28.69 24.21 -7.02
CA PRO A 238 -29.96 24.92 -7.05
C PRO A 238 -31.10 23.92 -6.84
N LYS A 239 -32.06 24.29 -5.97
CA LYS A 239 -33.32 23.58 -5.77
C LYS A 239 -34.21 23.66 -7.01
#